data_AF-A0A3Q4ADK3-F1
#
_entry.id   AF-A0A3Q4ADK3-F1
#
_cell.length_a   1.000
_cell.length_b   1.000
_cell.length_c   1.000
_cell.angle_alpha   90.00
_cell.angle_beta   90.00
_cell.angle_gamma   90.00
#
_symmetry.space_group_name_H-M   'P 1'
#
loop_
_entity.id
_entity.type
_entity.pdbx_description
1 polymer ?
#
loop_
_entity_poly.entity_id
_entity_poly.type
_entity_poly.pdbx_seq_one_letter_code
_entity_poly.pdbx_strand_id
1 'polypeptide(L)'
;PHPPPCSLPGDSHQPLAPLEVISVVINISGLRFETQLKTLSQFPETLLGDPKKRMRYFDPLRNEYFFDRNRPSFDAILYYYQSGGRLRRPVNVTLDIFSEEIRFYELGEEAIEMFREDEGFIKEEERPLPDNEFQRQVWLLFEYPESSGLGLMRPPNCRFSWV
;
A
#
# COMPACT_ATOMS: atom_id res chain seq x y z
N PRO A 1 -42.81 -50.74 37.42
CA PRO A 1 -41.77 -51.12 36.43
C PRO A 1 -41.89 -50.23 35.19
N HIS A 2 -41.04 -49.20 35.12
CA HIS A 2 -40.91 -48.33 33.96
C HIS A 2 -39.74 -48.84 33.10
N PRO A 3 -39.81 -48.77 31.75
CA PRO A 3 -38.66 -49.09 30.92
C PRO A 3 -37.59 -47.97 31.03
N PRO A 4 -36.30 -48.29 30.88
CA PRO A 4 -35.26 -47.27 30.83
C PRO A 4 -35.38 -46.44 29.53
N PRO A 5 -35.02 -45.15 29.53
CA PRO A 5 -34.97 -44.36 28.31
C PRO A 5 -33.82 -44.85 27.42
N CYS A 6 -34.14 -45.16 26.16
CA CYS A 6 -33.18 -45.49 25.11
C CYS A 6 -32.19 -44.34 24.93
N SER A 7 -30.90 -44.62 25.12
CA SER A 7 -29.80 -43.71 24.79
C SER A 7 -29.69 -43.61 23.27
N LEU A 8 -29.81 -42.39 22.73
CA LEU A 8 -29.56 -42.12 21.31
C LEU A 8 -28.07 -42.28 20.99
N PRO A 9 -27.69 -42.87 19.83
CA PRO A 9 -26.30 -43.00 19.44
C PRO A 9 -25.81 -41.72 18.75
N GLY A 10 -24.62 -41.29 19.14
CA GLY A 10 -23.68 -40.65 18.22
C GLY A 10 -24.00 -39.22 17.83
N ASP A 11 -23.80 -38.30 18.76
CA ASP A 11 -23.48 -36.91 18.44
C ASP A 11 -22.15 -36.91 17.69
N SER A 12 -22.21 -37.04 16.36
CA SER A 12 -21.05 -36.98 15.47
C SER A 12 -20.75 -35.53 15.15
N HIS A 13 -20.53 -34.73 16.21
CA HIS A 13 -19.70 -33.55 16.11
C HIS A 13 -18.26 -34.02 15.91
N GLN A 14 -17.94 -34.46 14.68
CA GLN A 14 -16.58 -34.31 14.19
C GLN A 14 -16.24 -32.83 14.37
N PRO A 15 -15.21 -32.47 15.14
CA PRO A 15 -14.65 -31.15 15.02
C PRO A 15 -14.24 -31.03 13.56
N LEU A 16 -14.94 -30.18 12.80
CA LEU A 16 -14.45 -29.76 11.49
C LEU A 16 -12.99 -29.39 11.71
N ALA A 17 -12.08 -30.13 11.07
CA ALA A 17 -10.65 -29.90 11.19
C ALA A 17 -10.42 -28.39 11.08
N PRO A 18 -9.71 -27.76 12.04
CA PRO A 18 -9.51 -26.32 11.99
C PRO A 18 -8.97 -26.00 10.61
N LEU A 19 -9.77 -25.25 9.83
CA LEU A 19 -9.48 -24.82 8.45
C LEU A 19 -7.98 -24.63 8.34
N GLU A 20 -7.31 -25.45 7.53
CA GLU A 20 -5.84 -25.50 7.50
C GLU A 20 -5.29 -24.08 7.46
N VAL A 21 -4.78 -23.64 8.61
CA VAL A 21 -4.18 -22.32 8.73
C VAL A 21 -2.80 -22.47 8.14
N ILE A 22 -2.73 -22.40 6.81
CA ILE A 22 -1.48 -22.48 6.08
C ILE A 22 -0.68 -21.24 6.45
N SER A 23 0.38 -21.42 7.26
CA SER A 23 1.33 -20.36 7.54
C SER A 23 2.38 -20.30 6.44
N VAL A 24 2.91 -19.10 6.24
CA VAL A 24 3.92 -18.78 5.24
C VAL A 24 5.02 -18.00 5.94
N VAL A 25 6.26 -18.43 5.71
CA VAL A 25 7.45 -17.75 6.22
C VAL A 25 8.03 -16.86 5.13
N ILE A 26 8.25 -15.59 5.47
CA ILE A 26 8.86 -14.57 4.62
C ILE A 26 10.13 -14.08 5.30
N ASN A 27 11.26 -14.26 4.65
CA ASN A 27 12.57 -13.86 5.12
C ASN A 27 13.04 -12.60 4.37
N ILE A 28 13.16 -11.49 5.09
CA ILE A 28 13.65 -10.21 4.58
C ILE A 28 15.08 -10.01 5.05
N SER A 29 16.07 -10.27 4.19
CA SER A 29 17.50 -10.07 4.47
C SER A 29 17.94 -10.68 5.81
N GLY A 30 17.41 -11.86 6.15
CA GLY A 30 17.66 -12.59 7.39
C GLY A 30 16.62 -12.39 8.51
N LEU A 31 15.66 -11.47 8.38
CA LEU A 31 14.55 -11.27 9.32
C LEU A 31 13.37 -12.13 8.90
N ARG A 32 12.95 -13.06 9.76
CA ARG A 32 11.82 -13.95 9.47
C ARG A 32 10.52 -13.38 10.00
N PHE A 33 9.54 -13.32 9.12
CA PHE A 33 8.15 -13.02 9.40
C PHE A 33 7.31 -14.25 9.11
N GLU A 34 6.40 -14.58 10.01
CA GLU A 34 5.42 -15.64 9.80
C GLU A 34 4.03 -15.01 9.72
N THR A 35 3.28 -15.39 8.69
CA THR A 35 1.90 -14.92 8.49
C THR A 35 1.03 -16.03 7.93
N GLN A 36 -0.27 -15.80 7.84
CA GLN A 36 -1.20 -16.76 7.26
C GLN A 36 -1.35 -16.50 5.77
N LEU A 37 -1.38 -17.56 4.97
CA LEU A 37 -1.58 -17.46 3.52
C LEU A 37 -2.89 -16.72 3.20
N LYS A 38 -3.94 -16.96 4.00
CA LYS A 38 -5.23 -16.26 3.89
C LYS A 38 -5.09 -14.73 3.98
N THR A 39 -4.15 -14.24 4.79
CA THR A 39 -3.92 -12.82 5.00
C THR A 39 -3.34 -12.17 3.74
N LEU A 40 -2.43 -12.87 3.06
CA LEU A 40 -1.84 -12.44 1.80
C LEU A 40 -2.85 -12.53 0.64
N SER A 41 -3.68 -13.57 0.63
CA SER A 41 -4.72 -13.78 -0.38
C SER A 41 -5.82 -12.71 -0.38
N GLN A 42 -5.88 -11.82 0.62
CA GLN A 42 -6.80 -10.67 0.62
C GLN A 42 -6.52 -9.70 -0.52
N PHE A 43 -5.27 -9.59 -0.96
CA PHE A 43 -4.86 -8.67 -2.03
C PHE A 43 -4.15 -9.45 -3.15
N PRO A 44 -4.90 -10.15 -4.02
CA PRO A 44 -4.35 -11.07 -5.01
C PRO A 44 -3.51 -10.39 -6.09
N GLU A 45 -3.71 -9.09 -6.33
CA GLU A 45 -2.95 -8.32 -7.32
C GLU A 45 -1.52 -8.00 -6.88
N THR A 46 -1.25 -8.07 -5.57
CA THR A 46 0.05 -7.73 -4.99
C THR A 46 1.07 -8.85 -5.18
N LEU A 47 2.36 -8.54 -5.04
CA LEU A 47 3.45 -9.51 -5.21
C LEU A 47 3.29 -10.71 -4.27
N LEU A 48 2.94 -10.47 -3.00
CA LEU A 48 2.78 -11.53 -2.00
C LEU A 48 1.43 -12.24 -2.09
N GLY A 49 0.40 -11.57 -2.62
CA GLY A 49 -0.92 -12.16 -2.82
C GLY A 49 -0.96 -13.13 -4.00
N ASP A 50 -0.33 -12.76 -5.13
CA ASP A 50 -0.29 -13.60 -6.33
C ASP A 50 0.67 -14.78 -6.15
N PRO A 51 0.18 -16.04 -6.17
CA PRO A 51 1.02 -17.23 -6.11
C PRO A 51 2.12 -17.25 -7.18
N LYS A 52 1.85 -16.77 -8.40
CA LYS A 52 2.79 -16.79 -9.51
C LYS A 52 3.92 -15.78 -9.32
N LYS A 53 3.62 -14.59 -8.79
CA LYS A 53 4.63 -13.55 -8.52
C LYS A 53 5.55 -13.97 -7.38
N ARG A 54 4.98 -14.40 -6.24
CA ARG A 54 5.79 -14.83 -5.07
C ARG A 54 6.60 -16.09 -5.32
N MET A 55 6.16 -17.01 -6.19
CA MET A 55 6.88 -18.26 -6.48
C MET A 55 8.34 -18.02 -6.92
N ARG A 56 8.62 -16.88 -7.58
CA ARG A 56 9.97 -16.50 -8.01
C ARG A 56 10.96 -16.29 -6.86
N TYR A 57 10.45 -16.02 -5.66
CA TYR A 57 11.23 -15.74 -4.45
C TYR A 57 11.21 -16.90 -3.45
N PHE A 58 10.60 -18.02 -3.82
CA PHE A 58 10.48 -19.18 -2.93
C PHE A 58 11.77 -20.01 -2.91
N ASP A 59 12.33 -20.23 -1.72
CA ASP A 59 13.45 -21.12 -1.50
C ASP A 59 12.94 -22.50 -1.02
N PRO A 60 13.02 -23.55 -1.88
CA PRO A 60 12.52 -24.88 -1.53
C PRO A 60 13.36 -25.59 -0.45
N LEU A 61 14.61 -25.19 -0.23
CA LEU A 61 15.47 -25.81 0.78
C LEU A 61 15.08 -25.39 2.19
N ARG A 62 14.62 -24.14 2.32
CA ARG A 62 14.28 -23.50 3.60
C ARG A 62 12.76 -23.38 3.81
N ASN A 63 11.98 -23.66 2.77
CA ASN A 63 10.53 -23.51 2.74
C ASN A 63 10.09 -22.08 3.14
N GLU A 64 10.85 -21.07 2.68
CA GLU A 64 10.61 -19.66 2.99
C GLU A 64 10.70 -18.80 1.72
N TYR A 65 9.99 -17.68 1.68
CA TYR A 65 10.16 -16.68 0.62
C TYR A 65 11.28 -15.73 1.01
N PHE A 66 12.32 -15.61 0.20
CA PHE A 66 13.48 -14.77 0.49
C PHE A 66 13.47 -13.47 -0.33
N PHE A 67 13.65 -12.36 0.37
CA PHE A 67 13.78 -11.03 -0.22
C PHE A 67 15.02 -10.33 0.32
N ASP A 68 15.93 -9.94 -0.56
CA ASP A 68 17.09 -9.11 -0.22
C ASP A 68 16.70 -7.62 -0.23
N ARG A 69 15.83 -7.24 0.73
CA ARG A 69 15.19 -5.91 0.80
C ARG A 69 15.28 -5.26 2.17
N ASN A 70 14.70 -4.06 2.28
CA ASN A 70 14.76 -3.27 3.48
C ASN A 70 13.94 -3.90 4.63
N ARG A 71 14.65 -4.34 5.68
CA ARG A 71 14.07 -5.01 6.85
C ARG A 71 13.03 -4.16 7.59
N PRO A 72 13.32 -2.93 8.03
CA PRO A 72 12.35 -2.15 8.83
C PRO A 72 11.10 -1.73 8.05
N SER A 73 11.14 -1.66 6.72
CA SER A 73 9.95 -1.39 5.91
C SER A 73 8.91 -2.51 5.96
N PHE A 74 9.35 -3.76 6.07
CA PHE A 74 8.45 -4.91 5.89
C PHE A 74 7.38 -5.03 6.98
N ASP A 75 7.64 -4.56 8.20
CA ASP A 75 6.64 -4.53 9.28
C ASP A 75 5.36 -3.80 8.83
N ALA A 76 5.53 -2.65 8.19
CA ALA A 76 4.40 -1.87 7.69
C ALA A 76 3.73 -2.51 6.46
N ILE A 77 4.52 -3.13 5.58
CA ILE A 77 3.99 -3.88 4.43
C ILE A 77 3.15 -5.06 4.90
N LEU A 78 3.63 -5.83 5.89
CA LEU A 78 2.88 -6.94 6.45
C LEU A 78 1.62 -6.47 7.18
N TYR A 79 1.73 -5.36 7.93
CA TYR A 79 0.60 -4.76 8.61
C TYR A 79 -0.50 -4.30 7.65
N TYR A 80 -0.16 -3.85 6.44
CA TYR A 80 -1.15 -3.54 5.39
C TYR A 80 -2.06 -4.74 5.09
N TYR A 81 -1.50 -5.95 4.95
CA TYR A 81 -2.32 -7.15 4.75
C TYR A 81 -3.12 -7.53 5.99
N GLN A 82 -2.54 -7.40 7.19
CA GLN A 82 -3.19 -7.77 8.45
C GLN A 82 -4.36 -6.85 8.82
N SER A 83 -4.21 -5.55 8.55
CA SER A 83 -5.20 -4.52 8.84
C SER A 83 -6.27 -4.38 7.75
N GLY A 84 -6.08 -5.04 6.61
CA GLY A 84 -6.98 -4.95 5.46
C GLY A 84 -6.84 -3.63 4.69
N GLY A 85 -5.65 -3.04 4.64
CA GLY A 85 -5.35 -1.90 3.77
C GLY A 85 -4.73 -0.67 4.46
N ARG A 86 -4.45 -0.70 5.77
CA ARG A 86 -3.83 0.44 6.45
C ARG A 86 -2.33 0.43 6.21
N LEU A 87 -1.84 1.47 5.55
CA LEU A 87 -0.43 1.66 5.27
C LEU A 87 0.09 2.85 6.07
N ARG A 88 1.15 2.63 6.86
CA ARG A 88 1.81 3.67 7.66
C ARG A 88 3.31 3.48 7.55
N ARG A 89 4.04 4.55 7.26
CA ARG A 89 5.50 4.45 7.15
C ARG A 89 6.13 4.29 8.54
N PRO A 90 7.07 3.35 8.70
CA PRO A 90 7.88 3.25 9.89
C PRO A 90 8.74 4.50 10.10
N VAL A 91 8.81 5.02 11.32
CA VAL A 91 9.55 6.26 11.65
C VAL A 91 11.06 6.16 11.40
N ASN A 92 11.59 4.94 11.37
CA ASN A 92 12.99 4.62 11.11
C ASN A 92 13.30 4.48 9.61
N VAL A 93 12.32 4.66 8.73
CA VAL A 93 12.46 4.55 7.27
C VAL A 93 12.10 5.87 6.61
N THR A 94 12.95 6.32 5.69
CA THR A 94 12.72 7.53 4.89
C THR A 94 11.63 7.30 3.85
N LEU A 95 11.02 8.39 3.38
CA LEU A 95 9.86 8.32 2.49
C LEU A 95 10.18 7.68 1.14
N ASP A 96 11.33 8.00 0.57
CA ASP A 96 11.86 7.45 -0.68
C ASP A 96 12.02 5.92 -0.59
N ILE A 97 12.71 5.44 0.45
CA ILE A 97 12.91 4.01 0.68
C ILE A 97 11.56 3.30 0.84
N PHE A 98 10.66 3.85 1.65
CA PHE A 98 9.36 3.21 1.86
C PHE A 98 8.50 3.21 0.58
N SER A 99 8.54 4.29 -0.20
CA SER A 99 7.85 4.39 -1.49
C SER A 99 8.35 3.35 -2.50
N GLU A 100 9.66 3.07 -2.52
CA GLU A 100 10.24 2.00 -3.34
C GLU A 100 9.74 0.62 -2.91
N GLU A 101 9.61 0.37 -1.60
CA GLU A 101 9.08 -0.90 -1.09
C GLU A 101 7.60 -1.08 -1.46
N ILE A 102 6.76 -0.04 -1.34
CA ILE A 102 5.35 -0.08 -1.74
C ILE A 102 5.21 -0.46 -3.22
N ARG A 103 6.05 0.14 -4.07
CA ARG A 103 6.09 -0.17 -5.51
C ARG A 103 6.59 -1.59 -5.77
N PHE A 104 7.62 -2.03 -5.05
CA PHE A 104 8.18 -3.37 -5.23
C PHE A 104 7.20 -4.47 -4.83
N TYR A 105 6.50 -4.32 -3.71
CA TYR A 105 5.49 -5.29 -3.28
C TYR A 105 4.18 -5.17 -4.07
N GLU A 106 4.11 -4.24 -5.00
CA GLU A 106 2.98 -4.01 -5.89
C GLU A 106 1.67 -3.84 -5.10
N LEU A 107 1.68 -3.04 -4.02
CA LEU A 107 0.50 -2.83 -3.16
C LEU A 107 -0.68 -2.13 -3.86
N GLY A 108 -0.49 -1.70 -5.11
CA GLY A 108 -1.49 -1.03 -5.93
C GLY A 108 -1.44 0.50 -5.83
N GLU A 109 -2.02 1.16 -6.83
CA GLU A 109 -2.04 2.63 -6.89
C GLU A 109 -2.87 3.24 -5.75
N GLU A 110 -3.96 2.58 -5.34
CA GLU A 110 -4.78 3.03 -4.21
C GLU A 110 -3.99 3.12 -2.90
N ALA A 111 -3.12 2.15 -2.65
CA ALA A 111 -2.24 2.16 -1.47
C ALA A 111 -1.21 3.29 -1.55
N ILE A 112 -0.69 3.56 -2.76
CA ILE A 112 0.25 4.66 -3.01
C ILE A 112 -0.44 6.02 -2.80
N GLU A 113 -1.66 6.19 -3.31
CA GLU A 113 -2.43 7.42 -3.17
C GLU A 113 -2.76 7.69 -1.68
N MET A 114 -3.30 6.69 -0.95
CA MET A 114 -3.56 6.81 0.49
C MET A 114 -2.29 7.14 1.28
N PHE A 115 -1.15 6.53 0.91
CA PHE A 115 0.13 6.82 1.55
C PHE A 115 0.59 8.27 1.30
N ARG A 116 0.42 8.78 0.07
CA ARG A 116 0.72 10.18 -0.28
C ARG A 116 -0.17 11.15 0.49
N GLU A 117 -1.47 10.89 0.56
CA GLU A 117 -2.42 11.72 1.31
C GLU A 117 -2.05 11.80 2.79
N ASP A 118 -1.71 10.66 3.41
CA ASP A 118 -1.38 10.58 4.83
C ASP A 118 -0.04 11.27 5.18
N GLU A 119 0.94 11.23 4.26
CA GLU A 119 2.19 11.97 4.38
C GLU A 119 2.02 13.47 4.06
N GLY A 120 0.81 13.92 3.69
CA GLY A 120 0.50 15.32 3.44
C GLY A 120 0.93 15.82 2.06
N PHE A 121 1.13 14.93 1.09
CA PHE A 121 1.30 15.33 -0.30
C PHE A 121 -0.04 15.88 -0.80
N ILE A 122 -0.13 17.20 -0.86
CA ILE A 122 -1.18 17.88 -1.61
C ILE A 122 -0.93 17.52 -3.07
N LYS A 123 -1.87 16.83 -3.71
CA LYS A 123 -1.90 16.68 -5.16
C LYS A 123 -1.84 18.10 -5.71
N GLU A 124 -0.71 18.51 -6.31
CA GLU A 124 -0.69 19.78 -7.04
C GLU A 124 -1.86 19.71 -8.02
N GLU A 125 -2.88 20.54 -7.83
CA GLU A 125 -3.86 20.74 -8.88
C GLU A 125 -3.04 21.16 -10.09
N GLU A 126 -2.92 20.27 -11.08
CA GLU A 126 -2.54 20.66 -12.43
C GLU A 126 -3.57 21.69 -12.84
N ARG A 127 -3.25 22.98 -12.66
CA ARG A 127 -4.08 24.07 -13.16
C ARG A 127 -3.94 23.96 -14.68
N PRO A 128 -4.95 23.44 -15.40
CA PRO A 128 -4.83 23.32 -16.83
C PRO A 128 -4.57 24.73 -17.37
N LEU A 129 -3.56 24.85 -18.23
CA LEU A 129 -3.32 26.11 -18.91
C LEU A 129 -4.61 26.49 -19.65
N PRO A 130 -5.08 27.75 -19.54
CA PRO A 130 -6.28 28.15 -20.25
C PRO A 130 -6.11 27.90 -21.75
N ASP A 131 -7.15 27.34 -22.40
CA ASP A 131 -7.12 26.93 -23.81
C ASP A 131 -6.85 28.11 -24.77
N ASN A 132 -7.20 29.33 -24.35
CA ASN A 132 -7.00 30.53 -25.16
C ASN A 132 -5.56 31.05 -25.04
N GLU A 133 -4.88 31.23 -26.17
CA GLU A 133 -3.49 31.70 -26.24
C GLU A 133 -3.26 33.00 -25.45
N PHE A 134 -4.21 33.95 -25.49
CA PHE A 134 -4.05 35.22 -24.75
C PHE A 134 -4.12 35.01 -23.23
N GLN A 135 -5.04 34.18 -22.76
CA GLN A 135 -5.16 33.86 -21.34
C GLN A 135 -3.93 33.08 -20.85
N ARG A 136 -3.38 32.22 -21.71
CA ARG A 136 -2.15 31.48 -21.42
C ARG A 136 -0.95 32.40 -21.30
N GLN A 137 -0.83 33.40 -22.17
CA GLN A 137 0.24 34.41 -22.08
C GLN A 137 0.13 35.24 -20.81
N VAL A 138 -1.08 35.68 -20.44
CA VAL A 138 -1.32 36.40 -19.18
C VAL A 138 -1.01 35.51 -17.97
N TRP A 139 -1.42 34.24 -17.99
CA TRP A 139 -1.14 33.27 -16.93
C TRP A 139 0.37 33.05 -16.74
N LEU A 140 1.11 32.84 -17.84
CA LEU A 140 2.57 32.69 -17.80
C LEU A 140 3.29 33.95 -17.31
N LEU A 141 2.78 35.14 -17.63
CA LEU A 141 3.33 36.42 -17.18
C LEU A 141 3.22 36.58 -15.64
N PHE A 142 2.13 36.12 -15.05
CA PHE A 142 1.93 36.19 -13.59
C PHE A 142 2.66 35.09 -12.83
N GLU A 143 2.77 33.88 -13.40
CA GLU A 143 3.39 32.73 -12.73
C GLU A 143 4.92 32.73 -12.88
N TYR A 144 5.44 33.23 -14.00
CA TYR A 144 6.87 33.31 -14.31
C TYR A 144 7.25 34.72 -14.79
N PRO A 145 7.26 35.73 -13.90
CA PRO A 145 7.56 37.11 -14.26
C PRO A 145 8.98 37.31 -14.80
N GLU A 146 9.89 36.36 -14.56
CA GLU A 146 11.28 36.36 -15.07
C GLU A 146 11.38 35.97 -16.56
N SER A 147 10.33 35.35 -17.13
CA SER A 147 10.33 34.84 -18.51
C SER A 147 9.91 35.88 -19.56
N SER A 148 9.30 36.98 -19.11
CA SER A 148 8.93 38.14 -19.93
C SER A 148 9.83 39.29 -19.50
N GLY A 149 10.51 39.98 -20.41
CA GLY A 149 11.48 41.04 -20.10
C GLY A 149 10.93 42.31 -19.41
N LEU A 150 9.85 42.21 -18.65
CA LEU A 150 9.20 43.28 -17.88
C LEU A 150 9.29 42.98 -16.38
N GLY A 151 10.51 42.86 -15.87
CA GLY A 151 10.76 42.86 -14.44
C GLY A 151 10.51 44.24 -13.85
N LEU A 152 9.28 44.52 -13.42
CA LEU A 152 8.91 45.46 -12.34
C LEU A 152 7.39 45.72 -12.32
N MET A 153 6.62 44.86 -11.64
CA MET A 153 5.48 45.31 -10.83
C MET A 153 4.98 44.16 -9.95
N ARG A 154 5.48 44.10 -8.70
CA ARG A 154 4.76 43.43 -7.61
C ARG A 154 3.87 44.47 -6.94
N PRO A 155 2.54 44.45 -7.11
CA PRO A 155 1.67 44.98 -6.06
C PRO A 155 1.64 43.94 -4.92
N PRO A 156 1.90 44.34 -3.65
CA PRO A 156 1.67 43.45 -2.53
C PRO A 156 0.14 43.31 -2.38
N ASN A 157 -0.36 42.08 -2.24
CA ASN A 157 -1.76 41.76 -1.90
C ASN A 157 -2.85 41.97 -2.98
N CYS A 158 -2.70 41.40 -4.17
CA CYS A 158 -3.86 41.08 -5.02
C CYS A 158 -4.09 39.57 -5.11
N ARG A 159 -5.00 39.07 -4.27
CA ARG A 159 -5.63 37.75 -4.42
C ARG A 159 -6.58 37.84 -5.62
N PHE A 160 -6.11 37.50 -6.81
CA PHE A 160 -7.01 37.33 -7.95
C PHE A 160 -7.73 35.98 -7.81
N SER A 161 -8.89 36.01 -7.16
CA SER A 161 -9.92 35.01 -7.39
C SER A 161 -10.62 35.36 -8.70
N TRP A 162 -10.41 34.55 -9.73
CA TRP A 162 -11.28 34.54 -10.90
C TRP A 162 -12.09 33.25 -10.84
N VAL A 163 -13.41 33.43 -10.69
CA VAL A 163 -14.45 32.42 -10.95
C VAL A 163 -14.53 32.21 -12.46
#